data_AF-A0A5R8YDH7-F1
#
_entry.id   AF-A0A5R8YDH7-F1
#
_cell.length_a   1.000
_cell.length_b   1.000
_cell.length_c   1.000
_cell.angle_alpha   90.00
_cell.angle_beta   90.00
_cell.angle_gamma   90.00
#
_symmetry.space_group_name_H-M   'P 1'
#
loop_
_entity.id
_entity.type
_entity.pdbx_description
1 polymer ?
#
loop_
_entity_poly.entity_id
_entity_poly.type
_entity_poly.pdbx_seq_one_letter_code
_entity_poly.pdbx_strand_id
1 'polypeptide(L)'
;MQPSKQQSSNRSRFLRAETITALGILIGAIGFLFPTSKLPALPSLLPAAMLGGLIILSILMLLSDQRKASTGAEQEPVLKAPRRVFGAFGLIVAYAISVDLIGFYPSTAISLPLVAYVFGYRSPVGLLIATAIVLTAIYLIFGVAMSQEFPSGLLWSK
;
A
#
# COMPACT_ATOMS: atom_id res chain seq x y z
N MET A 1 0.21 -13.61 53.39
CA MET A 1 0.34 -14.54 52.25
C MET A 1 -0.21 -13.85 51.01
N GLN A 2 0.68 -13.33 50.15
CA GLN A 2 0.30 -12.82 48.82
C GLN A 2 0.61 -13.92 47.79
N PRO A 3 -0.30 -14.25 46.87
CA PRO A 3 0.06 -14.93 45.64
C PRO A 3 -0.09 -14.00 44.43
N SER A 4 1.04 -13.81 43.73
CA SER A 4 1.19 -13.74 42.27
C SER A 4 0.21 -12.87 41.44
N LYS A 5 0.48 -11.57 41.35
CA LYS A 5 -0.02 -10.67 40.27
C LYS A 5 1.12 -10.19 39.35
N GLN A 6 1.98 -11.11 38.87
CA GLN A 6 3.15 -10.73 38.06
C GLN A 6 3.23 -11.37 36.67
N GLN A 7 2.19 -12.08 36.21
CA GLN A 7 2.27 -12.81 34.93
C GLN A 7 1.44 -12.23 33.76
N SER A 8 0.64 -11.18 33.98
CA SER A 8 -0.22 -10.58 32.92
C SER A 8 0.33 -9.30 32.27
N SER A 9 1.41 -8.72 32.78
CA SER A 9 1.94 -7.41 32.33
C SER A 9 2.60 -7.43 30.95
N ASN A 10 3.20 -8.56 30.55
CA ASN A 10 3.96 -8.62 29.31
C ASN A 10 3.09 -8.96 28.07
N ARG A 11 2.03 -9.74 28.25
CA ARG A 11 1.13 -10.14 27.15
C ARG A 11 0.37 -8.95 26.54
N SER A 12 0.02 -7.96 27.38
CA SER A 12 -0.72 -6.77 26.94
C SER A 12 0.11 -5.81 26.08
N ARG A 13 1.45 -5.90 26.10
CA ARG A 13 2.34 -5.07 25.28
C ARG A 13 2.44 -5.56 23.84
N PHE A 14 2.48 -6.88 23.64
CA PHE A 14 2.58 -7.49 22.30
C PHE A 14 1.23 -7.55 21.57
N LEU A 15 0.12 -7.54 22.31
CA LEU A 15 -1.24 -7.51 21.76
C LEU A 15 -1.76 -6.08 21.51
N ARG A 16 -0.90 -5.06 21.67
CA ARG A 16 -1.24 -3.69 21.27
C ARG A 16 -1.52 -3.67 19.78
N ALA A 17 -2.64 -3.07 19.42
CA ALA A 17 -3.05 -2.99 18.03
C ALA A 17 -2.01 -2.24 17.15
N GLU A 18 -1.23 -1.31 17.72
CA GLU A 18 -0.07 -0.70 17.07
C GLU A 18 1.05 -1.71 16.78
N THR A 19 1.45 -2.53 17.77
CA THR A 19 2.44 -3.61 17.59
C THR A 19 1.99 -4.62 16.54
N ILE A 20 0.71 -5.02 16.53
CA ILE A 20 0.15 -5.94 15.52
C ILE A 20 0.22 -5.31 14.12
N THR A 21 -0.14 -4.02 14.00
CA THR A 21 -0.12 -3.30 12.71
C THR A 21 1.30 -3.18 12.17
N ALA A 22 2.26 -2.79 13.01
CA ALA A 22 3.65 -2.71 12.62
C ALA A 22 4.21 -4.10 12.23
N LEU A 23 3.90 -5.14 13.00
CA LEU A 23 4.31 -6.49 12.63
C LEU A 23 3.72 -6.93 11.28
N GLY A 24 2.46 -6.59 11.01
CA GLY A 24 1.80 -6.83 9.73
C GLY A 24 2.48 -6.11 8.57
N ILE A 25 2.81 -4.81 8.74
CA ILE A 25 3.55 -4.03 7.74
C ILE A 25 4.93 -4.63 7.50
N LEU A 26 5.65 -4.99 8.57
CA LEU A 26 6.99 -5.57 8.49
C LEU A 26 6.99 -6.90 7.73
N ILE A 27 6.09 -7.82 8.10
CA ILE A 27 5.97 -9.13 7.45
C ILE A 27 5.57 -8.95 5.98
N GLY A 28 4.60 -8.09 5.69
CA GLY A 28 4.18 -7.78 4.33
C GLY A 28 5.33 -7.21 3.50
N ALA A 29 6.06 -6.23 4.02
CA ALA A 29 7.16 -5.59 3.30
C ALA A 29 8.31 -6.55 3.01
N ILE A 30 8.68 -7.41 3.98
CA ILE A 30 9.68 -8.46 3.77
C ILE A 30 9.19 -9.50 2.75
N GLY A 31 7.92 -9.88 2.81
CA GLY A 31 7.32 -10.80 1.85
C GLY A 31 7.35 -10.27 0.42
N PHE A 32 7.03 -8.99 0.22
CA PHE A 32 7.07 -8.34 -1.10
C PHE A 32 8.48 -8.11 -1.65
N LEU A 33 9.51 -8.15 -0.79
CA LEU A 33 10.90 -8.04 -1.22
C LEU A 33 11.32 -9.23 -2.11
N PHE A 34 10.74 -10.41 -1.89
CA PHE A 34 11.04 -11.59 -2.70
C PHE A 34 10.56 -11.46 -4.17
N PRO A 35 9.30 -11.07 -4.46
CA PRO A 35 8.88 -10.70 -5.80
C PRO A 35 9.70 -9.55 -6.41
N THR A 36 10.03 -8.52 -5.63
CA THR A 36 10.80 -7.37 -6.13
C THR A 36 12.19 -7.77 -6.64
N SER A 37 12.86 -8.71 -5.99
CA SER A 37 14.16 -9.23 -6.43
C SER A 37 14.11 -10.00 -7.77
N LYS A 38 12.92 -10.33 -8.26
CA LYS A 38 12.73 -10.97 -9.58
C LYS A 38 12.53 -9.95 -10.71
N LEU A 39 12.38 -8.67 -10.39
CA LEU A 39 12.22 -7.61 -11.38
C LEU A 39 13.58 -7.17 -11.93
N PRO A 40 13.63 -6.61 -13.16
CA PRO A 40 14.84 -5.97 -13.67
C PRO A 40 15.34 -4.84 -12.75
N ALA A 41 16.65 -4.58 -12.74
CA ALA A 41 17.30 -3.70 -11.77
C ALA A 41 16.76 -2.25 -11.72
N LEU A 42 16.36 -1.69 -12.87
CA LEU A 42 15.81 -0.34 -12.96
C LEU A 42 14.39 -0.23 -12.36
N PRO A 43 13.40 -1.03 -12.80
CA PRO A 43 12.05 -1.00 -12.21
C PRO A 43 11.99 -1.55 -10.77
N SER A 44 12.96 -2.36 -10.33
CA SER A 44 13.02 -2.86 -8.95
C SER A 44 13.44 -1.79 -7.93
N LEU A 45 14.12 -0.73 -8.37
CA LEU A 45 14.73 0.25 -7.47
C LEU A 45 13.71 0.98 -6.61
N LEU A 46 12.61 1.45 -7.23
CA LEU A 46 11.57 2.21 -6.54
C LEU A 46 10.80 1.34 -5.54
N PRO A 47 10.26 0.15 -5.91
CA PRO A 47 9.64 -0.76 -4.96
C PRO A 47 10.60 -1.16 -3.84
N ALA A 48 11.85 -1.50 -4.14
CA ALA A 48 12.82 -1.90 -3.12
C ALA A 48 13.10 -0.77 -2.11
N ALA A 49 13.24 0.47 -2.59
CA ALA A 49 13.42 1.64 -1.72
C ALA A 49 12.19 1.89 -0.84
N MET A 50 10.98 1.78 -1.39
CA MET A 50 9.73 1.92 -0.62
C MET A 50 9.59 0.83 0.44
N LEU A 51 9.85 -0.43 0.09
CA LEU A 51 9.80 -1.55 1.02
C LEU A 51 10.85 -1.41 2.13
N GLY A 52 12.08 -1.01 1.78
CA GLY A 52 13.12 -0.69 2.76
C GLY A 52 12.69 0.42 3.72
N GLY A 53 12.10 1.50 3.18
CA GLY A 53 11.53 2.59 3.97
C GLY A 53 10.42 2.11 4.93
N LEU A 54 9.50 1.28 4.44
CA LEU A 54 8.42 0.69 5.27
C LEU A 54 8.98 -0.20 6.38
N ILE A 55 10.00 -1.01 6.10
CA ILE A 55 10.67 -1.84 7.11
C ILE A 55 11.26 -0.96 8.21
N ILE A 56 12.03 0.07 7.83
CA ILE A 56 12.66 0.99 8.79
C ILE A 56 11.59 1.69 9.62
N LEU A 57 10.55 2.25 8.98
CA LEU A 57 9.50 2.98 9.66
C LEU A 57 8.67 2.08 10.59
N SER A 58 8.44 0.83 10.19
CA SER A 58 7.78 -0.17 11.01
C SER A 58 8.60 -0.56 12.24
N ILE A 59 9.93 -0.68 12.10
CA ILE A 59 10.83 -0.92 13.24
C ILE A 59 10.80 0.28 14.18
N LEU A 60 10.88 1.50 13.66
CA LEU A 60 10.78 2.72 14.47
C LEU A 60 9.44 2.80 15.20
N MET A 61 8.34 2.46 14.53
CA MET A 61 7.01 2.38 15.13
C MET A 61 6.98 1.38 16.29
N LEU A 62 7.50 0.16 16.10
CA LEU A 62 7.62 -0.84 17.17
C LEU A 62 8.44 -0.30 18.35
N LEU A 63 9.61 0.28 18.09
CA LEU A 63 10.45 0.85 19.16
C LEU A 63 9.72 1.97 19.92
N SER A 64 8.97 2.81 19.21
CA SER A 64 8.19 3.89 19.82
C SER A 64 7.00 3.39 20.63
N ASP A 65 6.26 2.38 20.16
CA ASP A 65 5.14 1.78 20.89
C ASP A 65 5.64 1.06 22.14
N GLN A 66 6.76 0.33 22.06
CA GLN A 66 7.37 -0.31 23.24
C GLN A 66 7.81 0.73 24.28
N ARG A 67 8.33 1.90 23.86
CA ARG A 67 8.65 3.02 24.76
C ARG A 67 7.40 3.66 25.38
N LYS A 68 6.28 3.76 24.66
CA LYS A 68 5.01 4.26 25.20
C LYS A 68 4.33 3.24 26.12
N ALA A 69 4.49 1.95 25.83
CA ALA A 69 3.98 0.86 26.66
C ALA A 69 4.72 0.75 27.99
N SER A 70 5.99 1.18 28.07
CA SER A 70 6.75 1.23 29.33
C SER A 70 6.34 2.38 30.23
N THR A 71 5.80 3.49 29.67
CA THR A 71 5.30 4.65 30.44
C THR A 71 3.83 4.53 30.85
N GLY A 72 3.15 3.43 30.49
CA GLY A 72 1.76 3.18 30.87
C GLY A 72 0.73 3.98 30.06
N ALA A 73 1.11 4.53 28.90
CA ALA A 73 0.21 5.31 28.05
C ALA A 73 -0.98 4.48 27.54
N GLU A 74 -2.18 5.07 27.54
CA GLU A 74 -3.43 4.46 27.07
C GLU A 74 -3.38 4.17 25.55
N GLN A 75 -4.11 3.14 25.11
CA GLN A 75 -4.12 2.71 23.71
C GLN A 75 -5.09 3.57 22.88
N GLU A 76 -4.59 4.29 21.89
CA GLU A 76 -5.46 4.92 20.90
C GLU A 76 -5.99 3.90 19.87
N PRO A 77 -7.23 4.07 19.38
CA PRO A 77 -7.76 3.24 18.32
C PRO A 77 -6.96 3.43 17.02
N VAL A 78 -6.47 2.31 16.47
CA VAL A 78 -5.60 2.27 15.28
C VAL A 78 -6.30 2.79 14.02
N LEU A 79 -7.60 2.56 13.89
CA LEU A 79 -8.39 3.00 12.75
C LEU A 79 -9.31 4.16 13.14
N LYS A 80 -8.83 5.39 12.91
CA LYS A 80 -9.65 6.60 13.14
C LYS A 80 -10.76 6.77 12.09
N ALA A 81 -10.64 6.14 10.92
CA ALA A 81 -11.62 6.25 9.82
C ALA A 81 -11.75 4.92 9.02
N PRO A 82 -12.34 3.85 9.59
CA PRO A 82 -12.38 2.53 8.97
C PRO A 82 -13.05 2.51 7.60
N ARG A 83 -14.16 3.27 7.42
CA ARG A 83 -14.84 3.39 6.11
C ARG A 83 -13.93 3.88 4.98
N ARG A 84 -13.02 4.81 5.28
CA ARG A 84 -12.08 5.33 4.27
C ARG A 84 -11.01 4.30 3.92
N VAL A 85 -10.54 3.55 4.92
CA VAL A 85 -9.55 2.48 4.72
C VAL A 85 -10.14 1.34 3.89
N PHE A 86 -11.33 0.86 4.24
CA PHE A 86 -12.01 -0.17 3.45
C PHE A 86 -12.40 0.33 2.05
N GLY A 87 -12.78 1.60 1.90
CA GLY A 87 -13.03 2.21 0.59
C GLY A 87 -11.77 2.26 -0.29
N ALA A 88 -10.62 2.67 0.27
CA ALA A 88 -9.35 2.67 -0.44
C ALA A 88 -8.90 1.25 -0.83
N PHE A 89 -9.04 0.29 0.09
CA PHE A 89 -8.74 -1.12 -0.20
C PHE A 89 -9.66 -1.67 -1.31
N GLY A 90 -10.95 -1.37 -1.25
CA GLY A 90 -11.92 -1.75 -2.27
C GLY A 90 -11.58 -1.17 -3.64
N LEU A 91 -11.12 0.08 -3.72
CA LEU A 91 -10.66 0.70 -4.96
C LEU A 91 -9.43 -0.01 -5.54
N ILE A 92 -8.46 -0.39 -4.70
CA ILE A 92 -7.26 -1.12 -5.16
C ILE A 92 -7.65 -2.49 -5.72
N VAL A 93 -8.51 -3.23 -5.03
CA VAL A 93 -8.99 -4.54 -5.49
C VAL A 93 -9.78 -4.41 -6.79
N ALA A 94 -10.68 -3.42 -6.89
CA ALA A 94 -11.45 -3.16 -8.10
C ALA A 94 -10.55 -2.82 -9.29
N TYR A 95 -9.49 -2.03 -9.06
CA TYR A 95 -8.50 -1.73 -10.08
C TYR A 95 -7.75 -2.98 -10.53
N ALA A 96 -7.27 -3.82 -9.60
CA ALA A 96 -6.57 -5.06 -9.93
C ALA A 96 -7.42 -5.99 -10.80
N ILE A 97 -8.68 -6.20 -10.42
CA ILE A 97 -9.64 -7.00 -11.21
C ILE A 97 -9.86 -6.37 -12.59
N SER A 98 -9.96 -5.05 -12.67
CA SER A 98 -10.13 -4.36 -13.96
C SER A 98 -8.92 -4.59 -14.87
N VAL A 99 -7.71 -4.51 -14.33
CA VAL A 99 -6.46 -4.73 -15.10
C VAL A 99 -6.44 -6.14 -15.70
N ASP A 100 -6.86 -7.15 -14.94
CA ASP A 100 -6.93 -8.52 -15.45
C ASP A 100 -8.00 -8.70 -16.54
N LEU A 101 -9.14 -8.00 -16.43
CA LEU A 101 -10.26 -8.15 -17.36
C LEU A 101 -10.05 -7.36 -18.66
N ILE A 102 -9.88 -6.04 -18.55
CA ILE A 102 -9.84 -5.10 -19.69
C ILE A 102 -8.43 -4.62 -20.01
N GLY A 103 -7.43 -4.92 -19.18
CA GLY A 103 -6.03 -4.51 -19.40
C GLY A 103 -5.63 -3.24 -18.63
N PHE A 104 -4.32 -2.99 -18.58
CA PHE A 104 -3.72 -1.94 -17.75
C PHE A 104 -4.13 -0.53 -18.18
N TYR A 105 -3.96 -0.20 -19.46
CA TYR A 105 -4.22 1.15 -19.98
C TYR A 105 -5.68 1.60 -19.80
N PRO A 106 -6.72 0.85 -20.21
CA PRO A 106 -8.11 1.28 -20.01
C PRO A 106 -8.50 1.28 -18.54
N SER A 107 -8.01 0.34 -17.72
CA SER A 107 -8.26 0.34 -16.28
C SER A 107 -7.70 1.59 -15.62
N THR A 108 -6.50 2.02 -16.01
CA THR A 108 -5.84 3.21 -15.48
C THR A 108 -6.54 4.48 -15.96
N ALA A 109 -6.96 4.52 -17.23
CA ALA A 109 -7.70 5.64 -17.81
C ALA A 109 -9.03 5.92 -17.09
N ILE A 110 -9.67 4.90 -16.52
CA ILE A 110 -10.91 5.03 -15.74
C ILE A 110 -10.59 5.28 -14.25
N SER A 111 -9.63 4.56 -13.70
CA SER A 111 -9.36 4.58 -12.25
C SER A 111 -8.71 5.89 -11.82
N LEU A 112 -7.80 6.44 -12.62
CA LEU A 112 -7.11 7.69 -12.28
C LEU A 112 -8.08 8.87 -12.10
N PRO A 113 -9.01 9.15 -13.04
CA PRO A 113 -10.00 10.19 -12.83
C PRO A 113 -10.98 9.86 -11.70
N LEU A 114 -11.39 8.60 -11.57
CA LEU A 114 -12.33 8.19 -10.53
C LEU A 114 -11.75 8.42 -9.12
N VAL A 115 -10.49 8.05 -8.90
CA VAL A 115 -9.78 8.29 -7.65
C VAL A 115 -9.65 9.79 -7.41
N ALA A 116 -9.17 10.57 -8.37
CA ALA A 116 -9.02 12.02 -8.20
C ALA A 116 -10.35 12.71 -7.86
N TYR A 117 -11.45 12.26 -8.47
CA TYR A 117 -12.80 12.75 -8.16
C TYR A 117 -13.21 12.41 -6.72
N VAL A 118 -12.96 11.18 -6.26
CA VAL A 118 -13.22 10.75 -4.86
C VAL A 118 -12.39 11.59 -3.86
N PHE A 119 -11.18 11.97 -4.22
CA PHE A 119 -10.31 12.84 -3.42
C PHE A 119 -10.66 14.33 -3.52
N GLY A 120 -11.71 14.70 -4.27
CA GLY A 120 -12.27 16.04 -4.30
C GLY A 120 -11.76 16.95 -5.43
N TYR A 121 -11.04 16.41 -6.41
CA TYR A 121 -10.67 17.17 -7.61
C TYR A 121 -11.86 17.30 -8.56
N ARG A 122 -12.29 18.54 -8.86
CA ARG A 122 -13.57 18.81 -9.56
C ARG A 122 -13.44 19.44 -10.94
N SER A 123 -12.25 19.64 -11.47
CA SER A 123 -12.05 20.17 -12.84
C SER A 123 -11.93 19.02 -13.85
N PRO A 124 -13.00 18.66 -14.59
CA PRO A 124 -12.99 17.50 -15.48
C PRO A 124 -11.97 17.65 -16.62
N VAL A 125 -11.78 18.86 -17.14
CA VAL A 125 -10.81 19.14 -18.21
C VAL A 125 -9.38 18.93 -17.71
N GLY A 126 -9.05 19.49 -16.55
CA GLY A 126 -7.72 19.30 -15.94
C GLY A 126 -7.44 17.83 -15.66
N LEU A 127 -8.48 17.09 -15.26
CA LEU A 127 -8.38 15.67 -14.96
C LEU A 127 -8.15 14.80 -16.20
N LEU A 128 -8.84 15.10 -17.31
CA LEU A 128 -8.63 14.40 -18.58
C LEU A 128 -7.23 14.68 -19.13
N ILE A 129 -6.77 15.93 -19.07
CA ILE A 129 -5.42 16.30 -19.52
C ILE A 129 -4.37 15.60 -18.66
N ALA A 130 -4.49 15.66 -17.33
CA ALA A 130 -3.57 14.97 -16.44
C ALA A 130 -3.54 13.45 -16.70
N THR A 131 -4.72 12.85 -16.91
CA THR A 131 -4.83 11.43 -17.24
C THR A 131 -4.13 11.09 -18.55
N ALA A 132 -4.35 11.87 -19.60
CA ALA A 132 -3.69 11.68 -20.89
C ALA A 132 -2.17 11.83 -20.79
N ILE A 133 -1.68 12.84 -20.07
CA ILE A 133 -0.24 13.06 -19.85
C ILE A 133 0.36 11.85 -19.12
N VAL A 134 -0.26 11.39 -18.03
CA VAL A 134 0.25 10.27 -17.23
C VAL A 134 0.29 8.99 -18.06
N LEU A 135 -0.80 8.65 -18.76
CA LEU A 135 -0.83 7.44 -19.60
C LEU A 135 0.19 7.50 -20.73
N THR A 136 0.35 8.67 -21.36
CA THR A 136 1.34 8.86 -22.42
C THR A 136 2.75 8.72 -21.89
N ALA A 137 3.06 9.33 -20.74
CA ALA A 137 4.36 9.22 -20.10
C ALA A 137 4.68 7.76 -19.72
N ILE A 138 3.71 7.03 -19.15
CA ILE A 138 3.87 5.61 -18.82
C ILE A 138 4.15 4.80 -20.08
N TYR A 139 3.37 5.01 -21.15
CA TYR A 139 3.57 4.31 -22.42
C TYR A 139 4.97 4.57 -23.01
N LEU A 140 5.42 5.84 -23.02
CA LEU A 140 6.72 6.21 -23.56
C LEU A 140 7.88 5.66 -22.72
N ILE A 141 7.79 5.75 -21.40
CA ILE A 141 8.87 5.29 -20.52
C ILE A 141 8.90 3.76 -20.51
N PHE A 142 7.80 3.11 -20.18
CA PHE A 142 7.80 1.66 -19.95
C PHE A 142 7.63 0.87 -21.24
N GLY A 143 6.68 1.26 -22.09
CA GLY A 143 6.42 0.56 -23.35
C GLY A 143 7.53 0.78 -24.38
N VAL A 144 7.94 2.03 -24.60
CA VAL A 144 8.94 2.35 -25.64
C VAL A 144 10.37 2.29 -25.09
N ALA A 145 10.69 2.96 -23.98
CA ALA A 145 12.07 3.04 -23.52
C ALA A 145 12.55 1.79 -22.75
N MET A 146 11.65 1.06 -22.08
CA MET A 146 12.00 -0.15 -21.33
C MET A 146 11.53 -1.46 -22.01
N SER A 147 10.82 -1.38 -23.14
CA SER A 147 10.23 -2.54 -23.83
C SER A 147 9.41 -3.45 -22.91
N GLN A 148 8.73 -2.85 -21.93
CA GLN A 148 7.95 -3.56 -20.92
C GLN A 148 6.50 -3.72 -21.38
N GLU A 149 6.04 -4.97 -21.41
CA GLU A 149 4.64 -5.27 -21.71
C GLU A 149 3.78 -5.21 -20.45
N PHE A 150 2.59 -4.62 -20.59
CA PHE A 150 1.57 -4.62 -19.55
C PHE A 150 0.40 -5.53 -19.96
N PRO A 151 -0.38 -6.04 -18.99
CA PRO A 151 -1.55 -6.86 -19.29
C PRO A 151 -2.48 -6.16 -20.27
N SER A 152 -2.73 -6.81 -21.42
CA SER A 152 -3.75 -6.40 -22.40
C SER A 152 -5.17 -6.75 -21.93
N GLY A 153 -5.30 -7.63 -20.92
CA GLY A 153 -6.58 -8.06 -20.38
C GLY A 153 -7.14 -9.28 -21.09
N LEU A 154 -7.86 -10.10 -20.33
CA LEU A 154 -8.52 -11.32 -20.79
C LEU A 154 -9.46 -11.08 -21.97
N LEU A 155 -10.11 -9.91 -22.03
CA LEU A 155 -11.06 -9.58 -23.09
C LEU A 155 -10.43 -9.38 -24.46
N TRP A 156 -9.13 -9.09 -24.53
CA TRP A 156 -8.41 -8.83 -25.79
C TRP A 156 -7.43 -9.96 -26.15
N SER A 157 -7.32 -10.99 -25.31
CA SER A 157 -6.39 -12.12 -25.45
C SER A 157 -6.97 -13.32 -26.21
N LYS A 158 -7.90 -13.11 -27.17
CA LYS A 158 -8.40 -14.18 -28.06
C LYS A 158 -7.52 -14.36 -29.30
#